data_AF-A0A497FT99-F1
#
_entry.id   AF-A0A497FT99-F1
#
_cell.length_a   1.000
_cell.length_b   1.000
_cell.length_c   1.000
_cell.angle_alpha   90.00
_cell.angle_beta   90.00
_cell.angle_gamma   90.00
#
_symmetry.space_group_name_H-M   'P 1'
#
loop_
_entity.id
_entity.type
_entity.pdbx_description
1 polymer ?
#
loop_
_entity_poly.entity_id
_entity_poly.type
_entity_poly.pdbx_seq_one_letter_code
_entity_poly.pdbx_strand_id
1 'polypeptide(L)'
;MIKLEVAALILVFVISSLIMIRVYVDAKKEVKNLDTYAWVLAEKAANLLKENRNIDTNAYIIVTLILPNGTISRKYTIGVEPQVVLGKAYTYRILGNNTLMKVEVWVSSQYDYVKEKP
;
A
#
# COMPACT_ATOMS: atom_id res chain seq x y z
N MET A 1 -28.51 -40.93 21.51
CA MET A 1 -27.69 -39.79 21.97
C MET A 1 -26.64 -39.39 20.94
N ILE A 2 -25.80 -40.32 20.46
CA ILE A 2 -24.70 -40.10 19.49
C ILE A 2 -25.10 -39.32 18.21
N LYS A 3 -26.30 -39.52 17.65
CA LYS A 3 -26.74 -38.82 16.42
C LYS A 3 -26.89 -37.30 16.60
N LEU A 4 -27.30 -36.84 17.78
CA LEU A 4 -27.48 -35.41 18.06
C LEU A 4 -26.12 -34.73 18.26
N GLU A 5 -25.18 -35.40 18.92
CA GLU A 5 -23.83 -34.91 19.15
C GLU A 5 -23.04 -34.77 17.84
N VAL A 6 -23.15 -35.77 16.96
CA VAL A 6 -22.54 -35.71 15.62
C VAL A 6 -23.15 -34.58 14.79
N ALA A 7 -24.47 -34.38 14.84
CA ALA A 7 -25.12 -33.27 14.14
C ALA A 7 -24.68 -31.90 14.70
N ALA A 8 -24.56 -31.77 16.02
CA ALA A 8 -24.05 -30.56 16.67
C ALA A 8 -22.59 -30.27 16.28
N LEU A 9 -21.73 -31.29 16.22
CA LEU A 9 -20.33 -31.15 15.80
C LEU A 9 -20.22 -30.65 14.35
N ILE A 10 -21.01 -31.23 13.45
CA ILE A 10 -21.08 -30.79 12.05
C ILE A 10 -21.52 -29.32 11.99
N LEU A 11 -22.55 -28.93 12.76
CA LEU A 11 -23.04 -27.56 12.80
C LEU A 11 -21.95 -26.59 13.29
N VAL A 12 -21.24 -26.94 14.38
CA VAL A 12 -20.14 -26.11 14.92
C VAL A 12 -19.02 -25.97 13.91
N PHE A 13 -18.66 -27.04 13.21
CA PHE A 13 -17.65 -27.00 12.16
C PHE A 13 -18.06 -26.07 11.00
N VAL A 14 -19.31 -26.17 10.55
CA VAL A 14 -19.86 -25.31 9.49
C VAL A 14 -19.87 -23.85 9.93
N ILE A 15 -20.36 -23.55 11.15
CA ILE A 15 -20.39 -22.19 11.68
C ILE A 15 -18.97 -21.62 11.81
N SER A 16 -18.03 -22.39 12.35
CA SER A 16 -16.63 -21.96 12.51
C SER A 16 -15.98 -21.66 11.17
N SER A 17 -16.23 -22.49 10.16
CA SER A 17 -15.73 -22.28 8.80
C SER A 17 -16.30 -21.01 8.17
N LEU A 18 -17.61 -20.75 8.35
CA LEU A 18 -18.26 -19.54 7.86
C LEU A 18 -17.71 -18.28 8.52
N ILE A 19 -17.47 -18.31 9.84
CA ILE A 19 -16.86 -17.21 10.58
C ILE A 19 -15.45 -16.93 10.04
N MET A 20 -14.63 -17.97 9.85
CA MET A 20 -13.27 -17.82 9.33
C MET A 20 -13.25 -17.20 7.92
N ILE A 21 -14.14 -17.66 7.03
CA ILE A 21 -14.28 -17.09 5.67
C ILE A 21 -14.68 -15.62 5.74
N ARG A 22 -15.60 -15.25 6.63
CA ARG A 22 -16.05 -13.86 6.77
C ARG A 22 -14.93 -12.94 7.25
N VAL A 23 -14.22 -13.33 8.31
CA VAL A 23 -13.05 -12.59 8.82
C VAL A 23 -12.00 -12.42 7.72
N TYR A 24 -11.75 -13.47 6.94
CA TYR A 24 -10.80 -13.42 5.82
C TYR A 24 -11.24 -12.44 4.71
N VAL A 25 -12.51 -12.42 4.35
CA VAL A 25 -13.05 -11.49 3.34
C VAL A 25 -12.94 -10.05 3.83
N ASP A 26 -13.26 -9.78 5.10
CA ASP A 26 -13.18 -8.43 5.65
C ASP A 26 -11.73 -7.95 5.75
N ALA A 27 -10.80 -8.80 6.20
CA ALA A 27 -9.37 -8.51 6.16
C ALA A 27 -8.88 -8.20 4.73
N LYS A 28 -9.34 -8.95 3.72
CA LYS A 28 -9.00 -8.68 2.32
C LYS A 28 -9.52 -7.33 1.82
N LYS A 29 -10.72 -6.91 2.23
CA LYS A 29 -11.26 -5.59 1.86
C LYS A 29 -10.43 -4.48 2.50
N GLU A 30 -10.06 -4.63 3.75
CA GLU A 30 -9.23 -3.67 4.46
C GLU A 30 -7.86 -3.48 3.80
N VAL A 31 -7.18 -4.58 3.43
CA VAL A 31 -5.91 -4.52 2.68
C VAL A 31 -6.09 -3.79 1.34
N LYS A 32 -7.15 -4.09 0.58
CA LYS A 32 -7.43 -3.37 -0.69
C LYS A 32 -7.65 -1.87 -0.49
N ASN A 33 -8.30 -1.49 0.61
CA ASN A 33 -8.48 -0.08 0.95
C ASN A 33 -7.13 0.58 1.27
N LEU A 34 -6.22 -0.13 1.94
CA LEU A 34 -4.87 0.37 2.23
C LEU A 34 -3.99 0.47 0.99
N ASP A 35 -4.10 -0.45 0.02
CA ASP A 35 -3.43 -0.30 -1.28
C ASP A 35 -3.97 0.92 -2.05
N THR A 36 -5.29 1.13 -2.02
CA THR A 36 -5.92 2.31 -2.62
C THR A 36 -5.45 3.59 -1.93
N TYR A 37 -5.33 3.56 -0.59
CA TYR A 37 -4.80 4.67 0.18
C TYR A 37 -3.33 4.97 -0.16
N ALA A 38 -2.49 3.93 -0.22
CA ALA A 38 -1.11 4.05 -0.64
C ALA A 38 -0.99 4.64 -2.05
N TRP A 39 -1.92 4.31 -2.96
CA TRP A 39 -1.95 4.88 -4.31
C TRP A 39 -2.23 6.38 -4.29
N VAL A 40 -3.19 6.84 -3.47
CA VAL A 40 -3.48 8.28 -3.29
C VAL A 40 -2.25 9.01 -2.73
N LEU A 41 -1.54 8.41 -1.78
CA LEU A 41 -0.30 8.97 -1.25
C LEU A 41 0.82 9.01 -2.30
N ALA A 42 0.94 7.97 -3.13
CA ALA A 42 1.90 7.92 -4.23
C ALA A 42 1.63 9.02 -5.27
N GLU A 43 0.36 9.23 -5.64
CA GLU A 43 -0.07 10.34 -6.51
C GLU A 43 0.31 11.70 -5.94
N LYS A 44 0.04 11.91 -4.65
CA LYS A 44 0.38 13.16 -3.96
C LYS A 44 1.90 13.38 -3.91
N ALA A 45 2.66 12.36 -3.53
CA ALA A 45 4.13 12.40 -3.50
C ALA A 45 4.71 12.69 -4.88
N ALA A 46 4.20 12.03 -5.92
CA ALA A 46 4.68 12.22 -7.28
C ALA A 46 4.40 13.63 -7.82
N ASN A 47 3.27 14.24 -7.45
CA ASN A 47 2.97 15.62 -7.81
C ASN A 47 3.89 16.60 -7.08
N LEU A 48 4.09 16.44 -5.77
CA LEU A 48 5.03 17.28 -5.00
C LEU A 48 6.45 17.21 -5.55
N LEU A 49 6.95 16.00 -5.84
CA LEU A 49 8.29 15.81 -6.43
C LEU A 49 8.40 16.41 -7.83
N LYS A 50 7.35 16.28 -8.66
CA LYS A 50 7.31 16.90 -10.00
C LYS A 50 7.39 18.42 -9.91
N GLU A 51 6.75 19.01 -8.92
CA GLU A 51 6.79 20.45 -8.63
C GLU A 51 8.06 20.89 -7.88
N ASN A 52 9.02 19.99 -7.68
CA ASN A 52 10.26 20.24 -6.94
C ASN A 52 10.03 20.72 -5.49
N ARG A 53 8.92 20.28 -4.87
CA ARG A 53 8.58 20.56 -3.48
C ARG A 53 9.15 19.48 -2.55
N ASN A 54 9.52 19.89 -1.35
CA ASN A 54 9.98 18.97 -0.31
C ASN A 54 8.80 18.23 0.33
N ILE A 55 9.03 16.97 0.69
CA ILE A 55 8.01 16.11 1.30
C ILE A 55 8.30 15.94 2.79
N ASP A 56 7.26 16.09 3.61
CA ASP A 56 7.19 15.58 4.98
C ASP A 56 6.23 14.36 5.01
N THR A 57 6.70 13.24 5.55
CA THR A 57 6.02 11.94 5.47
C THR A 57 6.45 11.03 6.62
N ASN A 58 5.51 10.24 7.14
CA ASN A 58 5.77 9.04 7.95
C ASN A 58 5.60 7.75 7.14
N ALA A 59 5.07 7.81 5.91
CA ALA A 59 5.09 6.69 4.97
C ALA A 59 6.49 6.49 4.39
N TYR A 60 6.79 5.26 3.94
CA TYR A 60 8.02 4.96 3.23
C TYR A 60 7.83 5.12 1.73
N ILE A 61 8.62 6.00 1.12
CA ILE A 61 8.53 6.33 -0.30
C ILE A 61 9.81 5.90 -0.98
N ILE A 62 9.69 5.21 -2.11
CA ILE A 62 10.79 4.82 -2.98
C ILE A 62 10.60 5.54 -4.31
N VAL A 63 11.59 6.33 -4.69
CA VAL A 63 11.60 7.06 -5.96
C VAL A 63 12.64 6.45 -6.88
N THR A 64 12.23 6.07 -8.08
CA THR A 64 13.11 5.56 -9.14
C THR A 64 13.02 6.48 -10.36
N LEU A 65 14.15 7.00 -10.81
CA LEU A 65 14.27 7.79 -12.03
C LEU A 65 14.82 6.90 -13.15
N ILE A 66 14.09 6.85 -14.25
CA ILE A 66 14.38 6.00 -15.41
C ILE A 66 14.53 6.93 -16.62
N LEU A 67 15.71 6.92 -17.22
CA LEU A 67 16.01 7.71 -18.42
C LEU A 67 15.22 7.18 -19.63
N PRO A 68 15.06 7.99 -20.71
CA PRO A 68 14.35 7.57 -21.91
C PRO A 68 14.87 6.29 -22.56
N ASN A 69 16.16 5.98 -22.35
CA ASN A 69 16.79 4.73 -22.83
C ASN A 69 16.49 3.51 -21.94
N GLY A 70 15.67 3.66 -20.90
CA GLY A 70 15.31 2.60 -19.95
C GLY A 70 16.28 2.43 -18.79
N THR A 71 17.41 3.14 -18.75
CA THR A 71 18.39 3.03 -17.68
C THR A 71 17.89 3.71 -16.40
N ILE A 72 18.01 3.02 -15.26
CA ILE A 72 17.77 3.62 -13.95
C ILE A 72 18.91 4.59 -13.64
N SER A 73 18.66 5.89 -13.66
CA SER A 73 19.66 6.92 -13.34
C SER A 73 19.84 7.10 -11.84
N ARG A 74 18.75 7.01 -11.08
CA ARG A 74 18.77 7.21 -9.63
C ARG A 74 17.65 6.45 -8.96
N LYS A 75 17.94 5.90 -7.78
CA LYS A 75 16.94 5.37 -6.86
C LYS A 75 17.24 5.93 -5.47
N TYR A 76 16.23 6.48 -4.81
CA TYR A 76 16.35 7.02 -3.46
C TYR A 76 15.06 6.82 -2.68
N THR A 77 15.14 6.97 -1.36
CA THR A 77 14.01 6.76 -0.45
C THR A 77 13.75 8.00 0.39
N ILE A 78 12.50 8.14 0.84
CA ILE A 78 12.05 9.20 1.75
C ILE A 78 11.26 8.52 2.87
N GLY A 79 11.52 8.90 4.12
CA GLY A 79 10.92 8.28 5.30
C GLY A 79 11.70 7.05 5.80
N VAL A 80 11.09 6.32 6.72
CA VAL A 80 11.68 5.14 7.37
C VAL A 80 10.95 3.89 6.90
N GLU A 81 11.69 2.87 6.52
CA GLU A 81 11.11 1.59 6.08
C GLU A 81 10.34 0.93 7.24
N PRO A 82 9.05 0.62 7.06
CA PRO A 82 8.26 0.02 8.13
C PRO A 82 8.58 -1.47 8.25
N GLN A 83 8.49 -2.00 9.47
CA GLN A 83 8.63 -3.44 9.72
C GLN A 83 7.46 -4.25 9.14
N VAL A 84 6.28 -3.64 9.06
CA VAL A 84 5.06 -4.25 8.54
C VAL A 84 4.47 -3.36 7.45
N VAL A 85 4.24 -3.91 6.28
CA VAL A 85 3.59 -3.23 5.16
C VAL A 85 2.15 -3.71 5.07
N LEU A 86 1.20 -2.81 5.32
CA LEU A 86 -0.23 -3.11 5.22
C LEU A 86 -0.84 -2.70 3.88
N GLY A 87 -0.19 -1.77 3.16
CA GLY A 87 -0.60 -1.39 1.82
C GLY A 87 0.58 -0.90 0.99
N LYS A 88 0.53 -1.12 -0.32
CA LYS A 88 1.60 -0.72 -1.24
C LYS A 88 1.02 -0.36 -2.59
N ALA A 89 1.45 0.78 -3.12
CA ALA A 89 1.12 1.18 -4.46
C ALA A 89 2.24 1.98 -5.11
N TYR A 90 2.14 2.17 -6.42
CA TYR A 90 3.04 3.03 -7.16
C TYR A 90 2.29 3.85 -8.20
N THR A 91 2.94 4.93 -8.61
CA THR A 91 2.54 5.73 -9.77
C THR A 91 3.76 6.19 -10.56
N TYR A 92 3.49 6.77 -11.73
CA TYR A 92 4.49 7.30 -12.63
C TYR A 92 4.22 8.77 -12.95
N ARG A 93 5.29 9.51 -13.19
CA ARG A 93 5.27 10.87 -13.76
C ARG A 93 6.38 11.01 -14.78
N ILE A 94 6.07 11.69 -15.88
CA ILE A 94 7.08 12.11 -16.85
C ILE A 94 7.56 13.51 -16.42
N LEU A 95 8.87 13.65 -16.23
CA LEU A 95 9.52 14.92 -15.93
C LEU A 95 9.83 15.67 -17.23
N GLY A 96 10.15 16.98 -17.13
CA GLY A 96 10.38 17.84 -18.31
C GLY A 96 11.54 17.40 -19.22
N ASN A 97 12.43 16.53 -18.75
CA ASN A 97 13.54 15.96 -19.51
C ASN A 97 13.24 14.53 -20.05
N ASN A 98 11.96 14.16 -20.17
CA ASN A 98 11.49 12.82 -20.52
C ASN A 98 11.94 11.68 -19.60
N THR A 99 12.49 12.00 -18.42
CA THR A 99 12.77 10.98 -17.39
C THR A 99 11.45 10.50 -16.80
N LEU A 100 11.26 9.19 -16.76
CA LEU A 100 10.14 8.55 -16.10
C LEU A 100 10.47 8.41 -14.61
N MET A 101 9.71 9.08 -13.76
CA MET A 101 9.78 8.97 -12.31
C MET A 101 8.73 7.98 -11.83
N LYS A 102 9.16 6.83 -11.30
CA LYS A 102 8.32 5.90 -10.54
C LYS A 102 8.35 6.31 -9.07
N VAL A 103 7.19 6.53 -8.48
CA VAL A 103 7.03 6.78 -7.04
C VAL A 103 6.23 5.63 -6.46
N GLU A 104 6.84 4.91 -5.52
CA GLU A 104 6.24 3.78 -4.83
C GLU A 104 6.10 4.13 -3.35
N VAL A 105 4.94 3.90 -2.76
CA VAL A 105 4.64 4.23 -1.37
C VAL A 105 4.20 2.98 -0.64
N TRP A 106 4.80 2.73 0.51
CA TRP A 106 4.47 1.66 1.42
C TRP A 106 3.88 2.27 2.69
N VAL A 107 2.68 1.83 3.06
CA VAL A 107 2.00 2.24 4.27
C VAL A 107 1.98 1.10 5.28
N SER A 108 2.23 1.45 6.52
CA SER A 108 2.14 0.61 7.71
C SER A 108 0.90 0.91 8.54
N SER A 109 0.21 2.03 8.25
CA SER A 109 -0.96 2.49 9.01
C SER A 109 -1.89 3.37 8.17
N GLN A 110 -3.16 3.48 8.58
CA GLN A 110 -4.11 4.45 8.02
C GLN A 110 -3.77 5.91 8.38
N TYR A 111 -2.84 6.12 9.32
CA TYR A 111 -2.35 7.45 9.72
C TYR A 111 -1.09 7.88 8.95
N ASP A 112 -0.64 7.07 7.99
CA ASP A 112 0.48 7.43 7.14
C ASP A 112 0.10 8.57 6.20
N TYR A 113 0.94 9.59 6.08
CA TYR A 113 0.64 10.79 5.32
C TYR A 113 1.80 11.19 4.43
N VAL A 114 1.47 11.94 3.39
CA VAL A 114 2.40 12.68 2.56
C VAL A 114 1.91 14.12 2.53
N LYS A 115 2.76 15.08 2.89
CA LYS A 115 2.43 16.51 2.79
C LYS A 115 3.66 17.30 2.34
N GLU A 116 3.41 18.51 1.87
CA GLU A 116 4.49 19.44 1.59
C GLU A 116 5.16 19.87 2.89
N LYS A 117 6.49 19.89 2.90
CA LYS A 117 7.25 20.44 4.01
C LYS A 117 7.13 21.98 3.98
N PRO A 118 6.75 22.63 5.09
CA PRO A 118 6.65 24.08 5.17
C PRO A 118 8.00 24.77 4.97
#